data_AF-A0A7K1Y7U4-F1
#
_entry.id   AF-A0A7K1Y7U4-F1
#
_cell.length_a   1.000
_cell.length_b   1.000
_cell.length_c   1.000
_cell.angle_alpha   90.00
_cell.angle_beta   90.00
_cell.angle_gamma   90.00
#
_symmetry.space_group_name_H-M   'P 1'
#
loop_
_entity.id
_entity.type
_entity.pdbx_description
1 polymer ?
#
loop_
_entity_poly.entity_id
_entity_poly.type
_entity_poly.pdbx_seq_one_letter_code
_entity_poly.pdbx_strand_id
1 'polypeptide(L)'
;MKNSTCILLLAMAVCSVGKAQQKSFAPVKSGSEIQPFLFSVNTLTQGASFWNFNYSGSYGESVSGPFGYNGVDQHFALKGYFGNRFTLYANLGLGLENGGSLRSAQQAEVIRDFFGGKKLLGPRLGLGIGVSRDYTNVKSLFSRITGSLDALNWRLTGNLRLEKAFDSNRDEIDLVTSAGFHHRIAGGFFAGVEAVGEDLEGFWDKEEAEGGARLLIGPSLNLVPENSRLAFSLCGGPVFYATRSIVPASGAIRELQSANNGYIVRAQVAFSLHN
;
A
#
# COMPACT_ATOMS: atom_id res chain seq x y z
N MET A 1 -2.48 -10.82 29.27
CA MET A 1 -3.52 -11.40 28.40
C MET A 1 -3.57 -10.85 26.97
N LYS A 2 -2.67 -9.94 26.55
CA LYS A 2 -2.66 -9.38 25.16
C LYS A 2 -1.81 -10.16 24.16
N ASN A 3 -0.78 -10.88 24.61
CA ASN A 3 0.16 -11.59 23.71
C ASN A 3 -0.42 -12.88 23.12
N SER A 4 -1.39 -13.50 23.80
CA SER A 4 -1.97 -14.78 23.39
C SER A 4 -2.88 -14.65 22.15
N THR A 5 -3.50 -13.49 21.94
CA THR A 5 -4.46 -13.27 20.84
C THR A 5 -3.74 -13.06 19.49
N CYS A 6 -2.59 -12.39 19.49
CA CYS A 6 -1.76 -12.23 18.28
C CYS A 6 -1.15 -13.57 17.82
N ILE A 7 -0.71 -14.41 18.78
CA ILE A 7 -0.19 -15.75 18.48
C ILE A 7 -1.30 -16.65 17.92
N LEU A 8 -2.54 -16.53 18.43
CA LEU A 8 -3.66 -17.31 17.93
C LEU A 8 -4.06 -16.92 16.49
N LEU A 9 -4.01 -15.62 16.16
CA LEU A 9 -4.27 -15.12 14.80
C LEU A 9 -3.17 -15.54 13.82
N LEU A 10 -1.91 -15.46 14.25
CA LEU A 10 -0.76 -15.94 13.47
C LEU A 10 -0.84 -17.46 13.24
N ALA A 11 -1.20 -18.24 14.27
CA ALA A 11 -1.36 -19.69 14.18
C ALA A 11 -2.55 -20.09 13.29
N MET A 12 -3.67 -19.34 13.32
CA MET A 12 -4.79 -19.59 12.42
C MET A 12 -4.45 -19.25 10.96
N ALA A 13 -3.66 -18.20 10.72
CA ALA A 13 -3.13 -17.89 9.38
C ALA A 13 -2.19 -18.99 8.86
N VAL A 14 -1.32 -19.53 9.72
CA VAL A 14 -0.40 -20.63 9.34
C VAL A 14 -1.16 -21.95 9.10
N CYS A 15 -2.14 -22.29 9.92
CA CYS A 15 -2.92 -23.53 9.78
C CYS A 15 -3.84 -23.56 8.55
N SER A 16 -4.33 -22.40 8.10
CA SER A 16 -5.14 -22.31 6.88
C SER A 16 -4.29 -22.42 5.60
N VAL A 17 -3.01 -22.02 5.65
CA VAL A 17 -2.04 -22.21 4.55
C VAL A 17 -1.65 -23.68 4.38
N GLY A 18 -1.44 -24.42 5.48
CA GLY A 18 -1.03 -25.84 5.42
C GLY A 18 -2.06 -26.77 4.78
N LYS A 19 -3.36 -26.53 5.01
CA LYS A 19 -4.45 -27.33 4.39
C LYS A 19 -4.72 -26.96 2.93
N ALA A 20 -4.28 -25.78 2.48
CA ALA A 20 -4.46 -25.32 1.10
C ALA A 20 -3.40 -25.88 0.13
N GLN A 21 -2.34 -26.54 0.61
CA GLN A 21 -1.24 -27.04 -0.23
C GLN A 21 -1.40 -28.48 -0.73
N GLN A 22 -2.45 -29.21 -0.31
CA GLN A 22 -2.55 -30.67 -0.54
C GLN A 22 -3.37 -31.13 -1.75
N LYS A 23 -3.83 -30.24 -2.63
CA LYS A 23 -4.47 -30.66 -3.89
C LYS A 23 -3.52 -30.42 -5.06
N SER A 24 -3.35 -31.44 -5.89
CA SER A 24 -2.57 -31.36 -7.14
C SER A 24 -3.10 -30.18 -7.97
N PHE A 25 -2.34 -29.09 -8.02
CA PHE A 25 -2.76 -27.86 -8.68
C PHE A 25 -2.35 -27.90 -10.15
N ALA A 26 -3.32 -27.67 -11.04
CA ALA A 26 -3.03 -27.27 -12.40
C ALA A 26 -2.12 -26.02 -12.37
N PRO A 27 -1.15 -25.89 -13.29
CA PRO A 27 -0.17 -24.83 -13.23
C PRO A 27 -0.85 -23.47 -13.31
N VAL A 28 -0.76 -22.70 -12.22
CA VAL A 28 -1.08 -21.28 -12.24
C VAL A 28 -0.02 -20.63 -13.12
N LYS A 29 -0.39 -20.25 -14.35
CA LYS A 29 0.49 -19.46 -15.22
C LYS A 29 0.93 -18.23 -14.43
N SER A 30 2.24 -18.04 -14.31
CA SER A 30 2.96 -17.02 -13.52
C SER A 30 2.71 -15.56 -13.93
N GLY A 31 1.57 -15.26 -14.55
CA GLY A 31 1.13 -13.92 -14.93
C GLY A 31 0.08 -13.30 -14.00
N SER A 32 -0.36 -13.98 -12.94
CA SER A 32 -1.46 -13.52 -12.07
C SER A 32 -0.97 -12.74 -10.84
N GLU A 33 0.05 -11.89 -10.97
CA GLU A 33 0.55 -11.18 -9.80
C GLU A 33 -0.37 -10.00 -9.43
N ILE A 34 -0.67 -9.92 -8.14
CA ILE A 34 -1.89 -9.30 -7.64
C ILE A 34 -1.62 -7.89 -7.07
N GLN A 35 -0.45 -7.70 -6.47
CA GLN A 35 0.01 -6.45 -5.85
C GLN A 35 1.54 -6.53 -5.62
N PRO A 36 2.39 -6.33 -6.66
CA PRO A 36 3.84 -6.37 -6.51
C PRO A 36 4.39 -5.29 -5.57
N PHE A 37 3.76 -4.11 -5.61
CA PHE A 37 4.24 -2.90 -4.95
C PHE A 37 3.48 -2.67 -3.63
N LEU A 38 4.18 -2.36 -2.54
CA LEU A 38 3.61 -2.26 -1.20
C LEU A 38 3.03 -0.87 -0.88
N PHE A 39 3.40 0.15 -1.64
CA PHE A 39 2.97 1.54 -1.43
C PHE A 39 2.11 2.11 -2.57
N SER A 40 1.83 1.32 -3.59
CA SER A 40 0.89 1.67 -4.67
C SER A 40 -0.28 0.72 -4.69
N VAL A 41 -1.43 1.17 -5.20
CA VAL A 41 -2.57 0.31 -5.54
C VAL A 41 -2.55 0.07 -7.04
N ASN A 42 -2.42 -1.18 -7.46
CA ASN A 42 -2.64 -1.59 -8.85
C ASN A 42 -4.08 -2.07 -9.06
N THR A 43 -4.64 -1.82 -10.23
CA THR A 43 -5.94 -2.36 -10.64
C THR A 43 -5.81 -3.83 -11.01
N LEU A 44 -6.92 -4.56 -10.97
CA LEU A 44 -6.99 -5.94 -11.42
C LEU A 44 -7.32 -6.01 -12.91
N THR A 45 -7.01 -7.14 -13.54
CA THR A 45 -7.37 -7.40 -14.94
C THR A 45 -8.31 -8.58 -15.03
N GLN A 46 -9.08 -8.68 -16.12
CA GLN A 46 -9.97 -9.81 -16.37
C GLN A 46 -9.23 -11.17 -16.42
N GLY A 47 -7.94 -11.16 -16.78
CA GLY A 47 -7.09 -12.35 -16.78
C GLY A 47 -6.46 -12.70 -15.42
N ALA A 48 -6.61 -11.83 -14.42
CA ALA A 48 -6.11 -12.03 -13.05
C ALA A 48 -7.21 -12.62 -12.14
N SER A 49 -6.85 -12.97 -10.90
CA SER A 49 -7.82 -13.50 -9.94
C SER A 49 -8.97 -12.52 -9.67
N PHE A 50 -10.17 -13.07 -9.56
CA PHE A 50 -11.39 -12.30 -9.30
C PHE A 50 -11.34 -11.61 -7.92
N TRP A 51 -10.69 -12.25 -6.95
CA TRP A 51 -10.48 -11.72 -5.61
C TRP A 51 -9.08 -12.02 -5.11
N ASN A 52 -8.60 -11.17 -4.23
CA ASN A 52 -7.37 -11.39 -3.50
C ASN A 52 -7.39 -10.77 -2.13
N PHE A 53 -6.66 -11.43 -1.24
CA PHE A 53 -6.47 -11.02 0.12
C PHE A 53 -4.98 -10.74 0.34
N ASN A 54 -4.64 -9.61 0.92
CA ASN A 54 -3.27 -9.23 1.21
C ASN A 54 -3.16 -8.97 2.71
N TYR A 55 -2.24 -9.69 3.34
CA TYR A 55 -1.81 -9.41 4.70
C TYR A 55 -0.43 -8.75 4.63
N SER A 56 -0.25 -7.62 5.29
CA SER A 56 1.08 -7.04 5.45
C SER A 56 1.35 -6.63 6.89
N GLY A 57 2.61 -6.74 7.28
CA GLY A 57 3.13 -6.20 8.53
C GLY A 57 4.25 -5.21 8.23
N SER A 58 4.31 -4.12 8.97
CA SER A 58 5.42 -3.17 8.91
C SER A 58 5.95 -2.81 10.29
N TYR A 59 7.20 -2.35 10.29
CA TYR A 59 7.78 -1.61 11.38
C TYR A 59 8.33 -0.29 10.84
N GLY A 60 7.95 0.81 11.47
CA GLY A 60 8.41 2.13 11.12
C GLY A 60 8.85 2.93 12.34
N GLU A 61 9.84 3.79 12.16
CA GLU A 61 10.27 4.78 13.16
C GLU A 61 10.16 6.16 12.55
N SER A 62 9.52 7.11 13.25
CA SER A 62 9.27 8.47 12.76
C SER A 62 8.58 8.50 11.39
N VAL A 63 7.58 7.61 11.22
CA VAL A 63 6.73 7.54 10.04
C VAL A 63 5.26 7.45 10.43
N SER A 64 4.39 8.07 9.64
CA SER A 64 2.94 7.97 9.78
C SER A 64 2.26 8.06 8.42
N GLY A 65 0.94 7.86 8.37
CA GLY A 65 0.14 8.09 7.17
C GLY A 65 0.48 7.14 6.00
N PRO A 66 0.64 7.66 4.76
CA PRO A 66 0.96 6.89 3.56
C PRO A 66 2.24 6.06 3.66
N PHE A 67 3.21 6.51 4.46
CA PHE A 67 4.45 5.79 4.67
C PHE A 67 4.29 4.61 5.61
N GLY A 68 3.37 4.65 6.57
CA GLY A 68 3.13 3.57 7.53
C GLY A 68 2.72 4.07 8.91
N TYR A 69 3.23 3.43 9.95
CA TYR A 69 2.90 3.75 11.34
C TYR A 69 4.14 3.74 12.22
N ASN A 70 4.21 4.65 13.18
CA ASN A 70 5.32 4.74 14.12
C ASN A 70 5.20 3.62 15.16
N GLY A 71 5.97 2.56 14.99
CA GLY A 71 5.85 1.29 15.69
C GLY A 71 5.55 0.15 14.73
N VAL A 72 4.76 -0.81 15.18
CA VAL A 72 4.39 -1.99 14.39
C VAL A 72 2.96 -1.83 13.90
N ASP A 73 2.71 -2.04 12.61
CA ASP A 73 1.36 -2.11 12.07
C ASP A 73 1.10 -3.38 11.25
N GLN A 74 -0.17 -3.74 11.19
CA GLN A 74 -0.68 -4.86 10.42
C GLN A 74 -1.84 -4.39 9.56
N HIS A 75 -1.84 -4.80 8.31
CA HIS A 75 -2.85 -4.45 7.33
C HIS A 75 -3.50 -5.70 6.74
N PHE A 76 -4.81 -5.62 6.57
CA PHE A 76 -5.65 -6.62 5.94
C PHE A 76 -6.37 -5.95 4.78
N ALA A 77 -5.98 -6.29 3.55
CA ALA A 77 -6.59 -5.71 2.36
C ALA A 77 -7.29 -6.77 1.52
N LEU A 78 -8.49 -6.44 1.06
CA LEU A 78 -9.26 -7.25 0.11
C LEU A 78 -9.37 -6.43 -1.18
N LYS A 79 -9.06 -7.06 -2.31
CA LYS A 79 -9.24 -6.45 -3.62
C LYS A 79 -10.00 -7.40 -4.54
N GLY A 80 -11.00 -6.89 -5.23
CA GLY A 80 -11.88 -7.66 -6.11
C GLY A 80 -12.05 -7.01 -7.45
N TYR A 81 -12.15 -7.81 -8.51
CA TYR A 81 -12.47 -7.34 -9.85
C TYR A 81 -13.95 -7.53 -10.11
N PHE A 82 -14.66 -6.45 -10.41
CA PHE A 82 -16.11 -6.46 -10.63
C PHE A 82 -16.45 -6.09 -12.07
N GLY A 83 -17.19 -6.99 -12.73
CA GLY A 83 -17.51 -6.86 -14.15
C GLY A 83 -16.25 -6.89 -15.02
N ASN A 84 -16.07 -5.85 -15.84
CA ASN A 84 -15.03 -5.84 -16.87
C ASN A 84 -14.04 -4.67 -16.77
N ARG A 85 -14.12 -3.81 -15.74
CA ARG A 85 -13.24 -2.62 -15.58
C ARG A 85 -13.13 -2.08 -14.15
N PHE A 86 -13.83 -2.65 -13.17
CA PHE A 86 -13.85 -2.10 -11.82
C PHE A 86 -13.00 -2.93 -10.88
N THR A 87 -12.17 -2.27 -10.10
CA THR A 87 -11.45 -2.83 -8.97
C THR A 87 -12.06 -2.25 -7.69
N LEU A 88 -12.56 -3.12 -6.83
CA LEU A 88 -12.95 -2.79 -5.47
C LEU A 88 -11.75 -3.03 -4.57
N TYR A 89 -11.46 -2.11 -3.66
CA TYR A 89 -10.37 -2.22 -2.70
C TYR A 89 -10.86 -1.82 -1.31
N ALA A 90 -10.56 -2.64 -0.31
CA ALA A 90 -10.77 -2.33 1.08
C ALA A 90 -9.52 -2.68 1.87
N ASN A 91 -9.16 -1.87 2.86
CA ASN A 91 -7.98 -2.07 3.71
C ASN A 91 -8.33 -1.70 5.15
N LEU A 92 -7.88 -2.53 6.10
CA LEU A 92 -7.96 -2.32 7.53
C LEU A 92 -6.56 -2.40 8.12
N GLY A 93 -6.12 -1.32 8.77
CA GLY A 93 -4.85 -1.21 9.47
C GLY A 93 -5.03 -1.26 10.99
N LEU A 94 -4.13 -1.94 11.70
CA LEU A 94 -4.00 -1.96 13.15
C LEU A 94 -2.56 -1.59 13.52
N GLY A 95 -2.37 -0.47 14.21
CA GLY A 95 -1.06 0.05 14.60
C GLY A 95 -0.84 -0.05 16.11
N LEU A 96 0.31 -0.57 16.52
CA LEU A 96 0.82 -0.64 17.88
C LEU A 96 1.98 0.33 18.02
N GLU A 97 1.76 1.41 18.78
CA GLU A 97 2.77 2.44 18.98
C GLU A 97 3.82 1.95 19.98
N ASN A 98 5.04 2.48 19.92
CA ASN A 98 6.10 2.15 20.88
C ASN A 98 5.68 2.41 22.35
N GLY A 99 4.74 3.33 22.58
CA GLY A 99 4.13 3.60 23.90
C GLY A 99 2.99 2.65 24.30
N GLY A 100 2.68 1.62 23.50
CA GLY A 100 1.64 0.62 23.78
C GLY A 100 0.21 1.02 23.41
N SER A 101 0.03 2.16 22.73
CA SER A 101 -1.28 2.58 22.20
C SER A 101 -1.66 1.70 20.99
N LEU A 102 -2.95 1.36 20.88
CA LEU A 102 -3.50 0.64 19.74
C LEU A 102 -4.39 1.59 18.94
N ARG A 103 -4.07 1.78 17.67
CA ARG A 103 -4.83 2.62 16.73
C ARG A 103 -5.26 1.79 15.53
N SER A 104 -6.23 2.29 14.79
CA SER A 104 -6.72 1.61 13.58
C SER A 104 -6.99 2.60 12.46
N ALA A 105 -6.76 2.15 11.23
CA ALA A 105 -7.07 2.88 10.02
C ALA A 105 -7.97 2.02 9.12
N GLN A 106 -8.82 2.66 8.31
CA GLN A 106 -9.60 1.98 7.29
C GLN A 106 -9.58 2.76 5.98
N GLN A 107 -9.71 2.02 4.88
CA GLN A 107 -9.91 2.59 3.55
C GLN A 107 -10.86 1.70 2.75
N ALA A 108 -11.72 2.32 1.95
CA ALA A 108 -12.50 1.66 0.92
C ALA A 108 -12.47 2.51 -0.35
N GLU A 109 -12.29 1.88 -1.50
CA GLU A 109 -12.11 2.56 -2.78
C GLU A 109 -12.69 1.73 -3.93
N VAL A 110 -13.22 2.43 -4.93
CA VAL A 110 -13.61 1.86 -6.23
C VAL A 110 -12.76 2.53 -7.31
N ILE A 111 -12.07 1.72 -8.10
CA ILE A 111 -11.21 2.19 -9.20
C ILE A 111 -11.75 1.63 -10.51
N ARG A 112 -11.89 2.49 -11.52
CA ARG A 112 -12.27 2.09 -12.88
C ARG A 112 -11.07 2.22 -13.81
N ASP A 113 -10.77 1.18 -14.57
CA ASP A 113 -9.81 1.26 -15.68
C ASP A 113 -10.45 1.95 -16.90
N PHE A 114 -9.81 3.00 -17.40
CA PHE A 114 -10.21 3.73 -18.61
C PHE A 114 -9.42 3.25 -19.83
N PHE A 115 -8.18 2.85 -19.61
CA PHE A 115 -7.28 2.30 -20.61
C PHE A 115 -6.66 0.99 -20.08
N GLY A 116 -6.56 -0.02 -20.93
CA GLY A 116 -6.04 -1.34 -20.55
C GLY A 116 -7.03 -2.21 -19.77
N GLY A 117 -6.54 -3.04 -18.85
CA GLY A 117 -7.36 -3.86 -17.93
C GLY A 117 -7.87 -5.20 -18.49
N LYS A 118 -7.81 -5.42 -19.81
CA LYS A 118 -8.30 -6.66 -20.46
C LYS A 118 -7.25 -7.77 -20.56
N LYS A 119 -5.97 -7.40 -20.61
CA LYS A 119 -4.84 -8.32 -20.76
C LYS A 119 -3.94 -8.20 -19.53
N LEU A 120 -3.20 -9.26 -19.23
CA LEU A 120 -2.21 -9.29 -18.14
C LEU A 120 -1.02 -8.34 -18.37
N LEU A 121 -0.67 -8.11 -19.64
CA LEU A 121 0.46 -7.28 -20.05
C LEU A 121 -0.01 -6.01 -20.76
N GLY A 122 0.81 -4.97 -20.67
CA GLY A 122 0.62 -3.70 -21.35
C GLY A 122 0.27 -2.55 -20.39
N PRO A 123 0.05 -1.35 -20.95
CA PRO A 123 -0.25 -0.18 -20.15
C PRO A 123 -1.70 -0.21 -19.63
N ARG A 124 -1.89 0.33 -18.43
CA ARG A 124 -3.19 0.49 -17.78
C ARG A 124 -3.26 1.83 -17.08
N LEU A 125 -4.43 2.48 -17.18
CA LEU A 125 -4.73 3.74 -16.53
C LEU A 125 -6.12 3.67 -15.92
N GLY A 126 -6.21 3.96 -14.63
CA GLY A 126 -7.44 3.97 -13.86
C GLY A 126 -7.66 5.26 -13.09
N LEU A 127 -8.92 5.54 -12.78
CA LEU A 127 -9.34 6.59 -11.85
C LEU A 127 -10.26 5.97 -10.80
N GLY A 128 -10.03 6.32 -9.54
CA GLY A 128 -10.79 5.84 -8.41
C GLY A 128 -11.25 6.95 -7.49
N ILE A 129 -12.25 6.60 -6.68
CA ILE A 129 -12.74 7.40 -5.58
C ILE A 129 -12.88 6.50 -4.35
N GLY A 130 -12.54 7.04 -3.19
CA GLY A 130 -12.60 6.29 -1.96
C GLY A 130 -12.74 7.18 -0.73
N VAL A 131 -12.97 6.51 0.38
CA VAL A 131 -13.03 7.12 1.71
C VAL A 131 -12.05 6.42 2.62
N SER A 132 -11.50 7.16 3.58
CA SER A 132 -10.63 6.60 4.59
C SER A 132 -10.89 7.20 5.96
N ARG A 133 -10.43 6.47 6.98
CA ARG A 133 -10.23 6.99 8.32
C ARG A 133 -8.82 6.60 8.73
N ASP A 134 -8.00 7.57 9.12
CA ASP A 134 -6.60 7.32 9.47
C ASP A 134 -6.44 6.88 10.95
N TYR A 135 -5.19 6.63 11.36
CA TYR A 135 -4.85 6.26 12.73
C TYR A 135 -5.12 7.37 13.76
N THR A 136 -5.26 8.62 13.32
CA THR A 136 -5.64 9.77 14.16
C THR A 136 -7.15 9.94 14.26
N ASN A 137 -7.92 9.03 13.65
CA ASN A 137 -9.38 9.04 13.60
C ASN A 137 -9.98 10.15 12.72
N VAL A 138 -9.17 10.77 11.86
CA VAL A 138 -9.62 11.75 10.87
C VAL A 138 -10.18 11.01 9.66
N LYS A 139 -11.36 11.44 9.20
CA LYS A 139 -12.02 10.89 8.00
C LYS A 139 -11.64 11.73 6.80
N SER A 140 -11.49 11.08 5.65
CA SER A 140 -11.17 11.75 4.41
C SER A 140 -11.91 11.16 3.21
N LEU A 141 -12.17 12.01 2.23
CA LEU A 141 -12.58 11.63 0.88
C LEU A 141 -11.38 11.81 -0.03
N PHE A 142 -11.11 10.86 -0.91
CA PHE A 142 -9.99 10.97 -1.83
C PHE A 142 -10.33 10.45 -3.22
N SER A 143 -9.57 10.93 -4.19
CA SER A 143 -9.54 10.39 -5.55
C SER A 143 -8.14 9.85 -5.85
N ARG A 144 -8.06 8.88 -6.77
CA ARG A 144 -6.79 8.25 -7.15
C ARG A 144 -6.68 8.08 -8.65
N ILE A 145 -5.56 8.46 -9.22
CA ILE A 145 -5.13 8.05 -10.56
C ILE A 145 -4.15 6.90 -10.39
N THR A 146 -4.37 5.80 -11.12
CA THR A 146 -3.47 4.65 -11.15
C THR A 146 -2.91 4.48 -12.55
N GLY A 147 -1.60 4.30 -12.67
CA GLY A 147 -0.92 3.96 -13.91
C GLY A 147 -0.10 2.70 -13.70
N SER A 148 -0.12 1.76 -14.64
CA SER A 148 0.82 0.64 -14.64
C SER A 148 1.22 0.22 -16.04
N LEU A 149 2.39 -0.38 -16.16
CA LEU A 149 2.89 -0.97 -17.40
C LEU A 149 3.57 -2.28 -17.05
N ASP A 150 2.90 -3.38 -17.40
CA ASP A 150 3.36 -4.73 -17.12
C ASP A 150 3.96 -5.35 -18.39
N ALA A 151 5.21 -5.79 -18.30
CA ALA A 151 5.90 -6.56 -19.33
C ALA A 151 6.38 -7.90 -18.76
N LEU A 152 6.93 -8.77 -19.62
CA LEU A 152 7.38 -10.11 -19.21
C LEU A 152 8.51 -10.07 -18.16
N ASN A 153 9.41 -9.09 -18.27
CA ASN A 153 10.63 -9.00 -17.46
C ASN A 153 10.70 -7.75 -16.59
N TRP A 154 9.71 -6.86 -16.66
CA TRP A 154 9.70 -5.66 -15.84
C TRP A 154 8.29 -5.16 -15.65
N ARG A 155 8.11 -4.37 -14.59
CA ARG A 155 6.84 -3.73 -14.24
C ARG A 155 7.08 -2.33 -13.73
N LEU A 156 6.18 -1.45 -14.10
CA LEU A 156 6.13 -0.08 -13.62
C LEU A 156 4.74 0.19 -13.05
N THR A 157 4.68 0.88 -11.92
CA THR A 157 3.44 1.40 -11.34
C THR A 157 3.61 2.86 -10.95
N GLY A 158 2.51 3.60 -10.97
CA GLY A 158 2.39 4.97 -10.50
C GLY A 158 1.01 5.20 -9.91
N ASN A 159 0.93 5.95 -8.83
CA ASN A 159 -0.30 6.37 -8.18
C ASN A 159 -0.21 7.87 -7.86
N LEU A 160 -1.31 8.57 -8.04
CA LEU A 160 -1.51 9.93 -7.53
C LEU A 160 -2.83 9.94 -6.77
N ARG A 161 -2.80 10.30 -5.50
CA ARG A 161 -3.96 10.40 -4.61
C ARG A 161 -4.10 11.85 -4.18
N LEU A 162 -5.30 12.38 -4.37
CA LEU A 162 -5.73 13.70 -3.91
C LEU A 162 -6.71 13.48 -2.76
N GLU A 163 -6.39 13.96 -1.58
CA GLU A 163 -7.15 13.68 -0.37
C GLU A 163 -7.70 14.95 0.27
N LYS A 164 -8.98 14.97 0.60
CA LYS A 164 -9.61 15.98 1.44
C LYS A 164 -9.90 15.40 2.81
N ALA A 165 -9.16 15.83 3.82
CA ALA A 165 -9.49 15.55 5.22
C ALA A 165 -10.69 16.39 5.70
N PHE A 166 -11.55 15.76 6.50
CA PHE A 166 -12.70 16.40 7.15
C PHE A 166 -12.36 16.92 8.57
N ASP A 167 -11.19 17.51 8.72
CA ASP A 167 -10.77 18.21 9.93
C ASP A 167 -10.48 19.68 9.58
N SER A 168 -10.88 20.60 10.45
CA SER A 168 -10.73 22.05 10.21
C SER A 168 -9.29 22.54 10.35
N ASN A 169 -8.41 21.73 10.94
CA ASN A 169 -7.02 22.06 11.19
C ASN A 169 -6.06 21.42 10.18
N ARG A 170 -6.58 20.75 9.14
CA ARG A 170 -5.83 20.10 8.07
C ARG A 170 -5.90 20.93 6.80
N ASP A 171 -4.93 20.75 5.92
CA ASP A 171 -4.87 21.45 4.64
C ASP A 171 -6.09 21.15 3.74
N GLU A 172 -6.26 21.99 2.73
CA GLU A 172 -7.41 21.87 1.85
C GLU A 172 -7.31 20.59 1.01
N ILE A 173 -6.15 20.20 0.51
CA ILE A 173 -5.96 18.96 -0.25
C ILE A 173 -4.54 18.42 -0.01
N ASP A 174 -4.43 17.19 0.50
CA ASP A 174 -3.16 16.48 0.66
C ASP A 174 -2.84 15.73 -0.65
N LEU A 175 -1.62 15.88 -1.18
CA LEU A 175 -1.18 15.20 -2.40
C LEU A 175 -0.17 14.08 -2.11
N VAL A 176 -0.61 12.84 -2.36
CA VAL A 176 0.21 11.64 -2.15
C VAL A 176 0.51 10.96 -3.49
N THR A 177 1.78 10.73 -3.79
CA THR A 177 2.19 9.94 -4.96
C THR A 177 2.98 8.71 -4.58
N SER A 178 2.91 7.67 -5.40
CA SER A 178 3.85 6.57 -5.31
C SER A 178 4.21 6.04 -6.69
N ALA A 179 5.42 5.54 -6.83
CA ALA A 179 5.92 4.92 -8.04
C ALA A 179 6.76 3.70 -7.70
N GLY A 180 6.74 2.70 -8.57
CA GLY A 180 7.50 1.48 -8.36
C GLY A 180 7.98 0.90 -9.67
N PHE A 181 9.21 0.40 -9.67
CA PHE A 181 9.80 -0.33 -10.78
C PHE A 181 10.34 -1.67 -10.27
N HIS A 182 10.02 -2.74 -10.97
CA HIS A 182 10.59 -4.07 -10.72
C HIS A 182 11.14 -4.66 -12.02
N HIS A 183 12.29 -5.33 -11.92
CA HIS A 183 12.87 -6.15 -12.97
C HIS A 183 12.91 -7.61 -12.52
N ARG A 184 12.61 -8.53 -13.45
CA ARG A 184 12.63 -9.97 -13.22
C ARG A 184 14.08 -10.45 -13.18
N ILE A 185 14.49 -11.02 -12.06
CA ILE A 185 15.85 -11.52 -11.88
C ILE A 185 15.94 -12.97 -12.35
N ALA A 186 15.07 -13.84 -11.84
CA ALA A 186 15.01 -15.26 -12.20
C ALA A 186 13.68 -15.86 -11.77
N GLY A 187 13.14 -16.82 -12.52
CA GLY A 187 11.90 -17.51 -12.13
C GLY A 187 10.78 -16.52 -11.80
N GLY A 188 10.11 -16.65 -10.66
CA GLY A 188 9.13 -15.68 -10.18
C GLY A 188 9.68 -14.57 -9.30
N PHE A 189 11.00 -14.35 -9.25
CA PHE A 189 11.65 -13.36 -8.39
C PHE A 189 11.90 -12.05 -9.14
N PHE A 190 11.45 -10.96 -8.54
CA PHE A 190 11.56 -9.59 -9.02
C PHE A 190 12.27 -8.73 -7.96
N ALA A 191 13.08 -7.79 -8.42
CA ALA A 191 13.72 -6.80 -7.59
C ALA A 191 13.67 -5.43 -8.25
N GLY A 192 13.64 -4.37 -7.45
CA GLY A 192 13.72 -3.02 -7.94
C GLY A 192 13.53 -2.02 -6.81
N VAL A 193 12.76 -0.97 -7.07
CA VAL A 193 12.62 0.17 -6.17
C VAL A 193 11.17 0.64 -6.08
N GLU A 194 10.79 1.13 -4.90
CA GLU A 194 9.56 1.90 -4.70
C GLU A 194 9.88 3.26 -4.10
N ALA A 195 9.09 4.25 -4.50
CA ALA A 195 9.14 5.59 -3.98
C ALA A 195 7.73 6.08 -3.61
N VAL A 196 7.64 6.89 -2.56
CA VAL A 196 6.40 7.51 -2.09
C VAL A 196 6.69 8.96 -1.78
N GLY A 197 5.76 9.85 -2.12
CA GLY A 197 5.76 11.23 -1.67
C GLY A 197 4.42 11.59 -1.03
N GLU A 198 4.47 12.40 0.01
CA GLU A 198 3.32 13.00 0.71
C GLU A 198 3.60 14.50 0.82
N ASP A 199 2.54 15.31 0.88
CA ASP A 199 2.55 16.76 1.03
C ASP A 199 3.43 17.47 -0.03
N LEU A 200 3.34 17.00 -1.30
CA LEU A 200 4.18 17.51 -2.39
C LEU A 200 3.90 18.98 -2.73
N GLU A 201 2.75 19.51 -2.32
CA GLU A 201 2.45 20.94 -2.34
C GLU A 201 3.47 21.77 -1.58
N GLY A 202 4.14 21.22 -0.56
CA GLY A 202 5.26 21.89 0.13
C GLY A 202 6.45 22.24 -0.78
N PHE A 203 6.51 21.72 -2.02
CA PHE A 203 7.50 22.17 -3.02
C PHE A 203 7.17 23.55 -3.63
N TRP A 204 5.90 23.98 -3.62
CA TRP A 204 5.47 25.26 -4.21
C TRP A 204 4.66 26.15 -3.27
N ASP A 205 4.12 25.61 -2.17
CA ASP A 205 3.49 26.35 -1.09
C ASP A 205 4.46 26.50 0.09
N LYS A 206 4.67 27.74 0.53
CA LYS A 206 5.59 28.07 1.64
C LYS A 206 4.89 28.13 3.00
N GLU A 207 3.56 28.12 3.01
CA GLU A 207 2.71 28.21 4.19
C GLU A 207 2.04 26.87 4.53
N GLU A 208 2.54 25.77 3.96
CA GLU A 208 2.05 24.40 4.23
C GLU A 208 2.02 24.12 5.74
N ALA A 209 0.92 23.52 6.20
CA ALA A 209 0.60 23.43 7.63
C ALA A 209 1.11 22.14 8.28
N GLU A 210 1.52 21.14 7.49
CA GLU A 210 1.82 19.77 7.95
C GLU A 210 3.32 19.45 8.07
N GLY A 211 4.21 20.40 7.77
CA GLY A 211 5.65 20.33 8.02
C GLY A 211 6.51 20.11 6.79
N GLY A 212 5.90 19.98 5.61
CA GLY A 212 6.52 19.95 4.30
C GLY A 212 6.63 18.55 3.69
N ALA A 213 6.85 18.53 2.38
CA ALA A 213 6.93 17.33 1.56
C ALA A 213 7.87 16.26 2.13
N ARG A 214 7.35 15.04 2.27
CA ARG A 214 8.09 13.85 2.72
C ARG A 214 8.28 12.88 1.57
N LEU A 215 9.42 12.19 1.56
CA LEU A 215 9.76 11.20 0.54
C LEU A 215 10.27 9.91 1.17
N LEU A 216 9.86 8.78 0.59
CA LEU A 216 10.46 7.47 0.77
C LEU A 216 11.02 7.01 -0.57
N ILE A 217 12.22 6.41 -0.55
CA ILE A 217 12.72 5.61 -1.66
C ILE A 217 13.47 4.40 -1.10
N GLY A 218 13.17 3.22 -1.60
CA GLY A 218 13.72 2.00 -1.04
C GLY A 218 13.77 0.83 -2.01
N PRO A 219 14.67 -0.14 -1.77
CA PRO A 219 14.63 -1.41 -2.47
C PRO A 219 13.30 -2.14 -2.21
N SER A 220 12.78 -2.77 -3.27
CA SER A 220 11.59 -3.60 -3.21
C SER A 220 11.86 -4.94 -3.88
N LEU A 221 11.43 -6.00 -3.23
CA LEU A 221 11.56 -7.39 -3.65
C LEU A 221 10.19 -8.01 -3.76
N ASN A 222 10.04 -8.90 -4.72
CA ASN A 222 8.82 -9.66 -4.90
C ASN A 222 9.13 -11.09 -5.37
N LEU A 223 8.37 -12.05 -4.86
CA LEU A 223 8.48 -13.45 -5.20
C LEU A 223 7.08 -14.03 -5.45
N VAL A 224 6.91 -14.58 -6.65
CA VAL A 224 5.74 -15.39 -7.03
C VAL A 224 6.20 -16.82 -7.29
N PRO A 225 6.10 -17.72 -6.30
CA PRO A 225 6.45 -19.11 -6.52
C PRO A 225 5.60 -19.72 -7.65
N GLU A 226 6.23 -20.55 -8.47
CA GLU A 226 5.53 -21.27 -9.53
C GLU A 226 4.43 -22.17 -8.92
N ASN A 227 3.28 -22.21 -9.58
CA ASN A 227 2.12 -23.03 -9.16
C ASN A 227 1.59 -22.70 -7.75
N SER A 228 1.85 -21.49 -7.25
CA SER A 228 1.35 -21.02 -5.96
C SER A 228 0.24 -19.99 -6.11
N ARG A 229 -0.68 -19.97 -5.14
CA ARG A 229 -1.64 -18.88 -4.95
C ARG A 229 -1.10 -17.75 -4.08
N LEU A 230 0.10 -17.93 -3.53
CA LEU A 230 0.77 -16.97 -2.68
C LEU A 230 1.78 -16.16 -3.49
N ALA A 231 1.88 -14.88 -3.18
CA ALA A 231 2.99 -14.02 -3.56
C ALA A 231 3.51 -13.31 -2.31
N PHE A 232 4.81 -13.03 -2.31
CA PHE A 232 5.51 -12.40 -1.19
C PHE A 232 6.17 -11.13 -1.68
N SER A 233 6.03 -10.04 -0.94
CA SER A 233 6.69 -8.78 -1.26
C SER A 233 7.34 -8.19 -0.02
N LEU A 234 8.47 -7.51 -0.19
CA LEU A 234 9.21 -6.84 0.87
C LEU A 234 9.72 -5.52 0.32
N CYS A 235 9.46 -4.42 1.02
CA CYS A 235 9.99 -3.11 0.67
C CYS A 235 10.34 -2.34 1.94
N GLY A 236 11.37 -1.51 1.86
CA GLY A 236 11.71 -0.64 2.97
C GLY A 236 12.77 0.37 2.57
N GLY A 237 12.88 1.45 3.35
CA GLY A 237 13.80 2.52 3.05
C GLY A 237 13.69 3.69 4.04
N PRO A 238 14.60 4.66 3.93
CA PRO A 238 14.51 5.90 4.68
C PRO A 238 13.28 6.71 4.25
N VAL A 239 12.70 7.41 5.22
CA VAL A 239 11.73 8.48 5.01
C VAL A 239 12.38 9.79 5.41
N PHE A 240 12.39 10.78 4.54
CA PHE A 240 13.04 12.05 4.80
C PHE A 240 12.18 13.22 4.34
N TYR A 241 12.39 14.37 4.98
CA TYR A 241 11.75 15.62 4.58
C TYR A 241 12.52 16.22 3.41
N ALA A 242 11.85 16.40 2.28
CA ALA A 242 12.39 17.07 1.11
C ALA A 242 12.25 18.60 1.20
N THR A 243 11.22 19.06 1.91
CA THR A 243 10.99 20.48 2.23
C THR A 243 10.66 20.65 3.71
N ARG A 244 10.67 21.89 4.21
CA ARG A 244 10.31 22.22 5.60
C ARG A 244 9.51 23.51 5.60
N SER A 245 8.35 23.50 6.27
CA SER A 245 7.56 24.72 6.51
C SER A 245 8.16 25.55 7.65
N ILE A 246 7.97 26.88 7.58
CA ILE A 246 8.43 27.87 8.57
C ILE A 246 7.29 28.26 9.53
N VAL A 247 6.06 27.77 9.26
CA VAL A 247 4.86 28.11 10.04
C VAL A 247 4.90 27.39 11.39
N PRO A 248 4.60 28.08 12.51
CA PRO A 248 4.47 27.43 13.81
C PRO A 248 3.42 26.34 13.74
N ALA A 249 3.86 25.17 14.16
CA ALA A 249 3.20 23.93 13.96
C ALA A 249 1.79 23.91 14.62
N SER A 250 0.74 23.78 13.81
CA SER A 250 -0.66 23.65 14.26
C SER A 250 -0.84 22.43 15.17
N GLY A 251 -1.68 22.53 16.21
CA GLY A 251 -1.91 21.46 17.19
C GLY A 251 -2.53 20.15 16.64
N ALA A 252 -2.73 20.05 15.33
CA ALA A 252 -3.26 18.88 14.62
C ALA A 252 -2.19 18.08 13.86
N ILE A 253 -0.90 18.33 14.12
CA ILE A 253 0.20 17.66 13.42
C ILE A 253 0.35 16.21 13.89
N ARG A 254 0.48 15.29 12.92
CA ARG A 254 0.72 13.85 13.13
C ARG A 254 2.02 13.57 13.92
N GLU A 255 3.00 14.48 13.95
CA GLU A 255 4.40 14.19 14.34
C GLU A 255 5.22 15.34 15.02
N LEU A 256 4.63 16.25 15.80
CA LEU A 256 5.42 17.27 16.52
C LEU A 256 6.06 16.78 17.83
N GLN A 257 6.97 15.83 17.76
CA GLN A 257 8.08 15.87 18.73
C GLN A 257 9.45 15.81 18.09
N SER A 258 9.56 15.51 16.79
CA SER A 258 10.82 15.72 16.07
C SER A 258 10.62 15.56 14.57
N ALA A 259 10.85 16.63 13.80
CA ALA A 259 11.01 16.60 12.34
C ALA A 259 12.30 15.83 11.96
N ASN A 260 12.33 14.55 12.29
CA ASN A 260 13.44 13.65 12.08
C ASN A 260 13.14 12.75 10.89
N ASN A 261 14.19 12.43 10.14
CA ASN A 261 14.11 11.37 9.15
C ASN A 261 13.78 10.05 9.87
N GLY A 262 12.95 9.26 9.24
CA GLY A 262 12.51 7.96 9.71
C GLY A 262 12.94 6.84 8.77
N TYR A 263 12.40 5.66 9.01
CA TYR A 263 12.48 4.54 8.07
C TYR A 263 11.28 3.63 8.24
N ILE A 264 11.07 2.79 7.24
CA ILE A 264 10.09 1.71 7.32
C ILE A 264 10.62 0.45 6.65
N VAL A 265 10.20 -0.70 7.17
CA VAL A 265 10.23 -1.99 6.47
C VAL A 265 8.82 -2.57 6.49
N ARG A 266 8.34 -3.02 5.34
CA ARG A 266 7.03 -3.65 5.17
C ARG A 266 7.18 -4.96 4.41
N ALA A 267 6.55 -6.01 4.92
CA ALA A 267 6.43 -7.30 4.26
C ALA A 267 4.96 -7.60 3.98
N GLN A 268 4.67 -8.24 2.85
CA GLN A 268 3.32 -8.61 2.44
C GLN A 268 3.27 -10.07 1.97
N VAL A 269 2.19 -10.75 2.33
CA VAL A 269 1.74 -12.00 1.73
C VAL A 269 0.41 -11.74 1.03
N ALA A 270 0.41 -11.91 -0.29
CA ALA A 270 -0.77 -11.81 -1.13
C ALA A 270 -1.29 -13.21 -1.45
N PHE A 271 -2.59 -13.43 -1.31
CA PHE A 271 -3.27 -14.68 -1.59
C PHE A 271 -4.35 -14.49 -2.65
N SER A 272 -4.23 -15.29 -3.71
CA SER A 272 -5.19 -15.37 -4.81
C SER A 272 -6.41 -16.20 -4.42
N LEU A 273 -7.57 -15.54 -4.28
CA LEU A 273 -8.86 -16.18 -4.06
C LEU A 273 -9.46 -16.55 -5.43
N HIS A 274 -9.04 -17.68 -5.99
CA HIS A 274 -9.70 -18.30 -7.15
C HIS A 274 -10.30 -19.65 -6.75
N ASN A 275 -11.41 -20.04 -7.36
CA ASN A 275 -11.92 -21.41 -7.27
C ASN A 275 -11.07 -22.31 -8.17
#